data_AF-A0A3N5FBE9-F1
#
_entry.id   AF-A0A3N5FBE9-F1
#
_cell.length_a   1.000
_cell.length_b   1.000
_cell.length_c   1.000
_cell.angle_alpha   90.00
_cell.angle_beta   90.00
_cell.angle_gamma   90.00
#
_symmetry.space_group_name_H-M   'P 1'
#
loop_
_entity.id
_entity.type
_entity.pdbx_description
1 polymer ?
#
loop_
_entity_poly.entity_id
_entity_poly.type
_entity_poly.pdbx_seq_one_letter_code
_entity_poly.pdbx_strand_id
1 'polypeptide(L)'
;QSSMDRLVRLVKTKRRDLILITDDVYSTFVPGFRSLMAELPENTIGVYSYSKHFGCTGWRLGVIALHESNIYDRMIARLPARDRTALARRYSSISMDPAEIRFIDRMVADSRQVALNHTAGLSPPQQVQMALFSLFALTDSANSYKTLSQLIVRRRFAALMAGLELSLPSDEHRASYYAELDLMVWAEKLHGPDFVAFLRKNYECTDILFRLAAQSGVVLMHGGGFGGPEWSVRVSLANLPEETYPKIGEYLKEAAQAYVDEWHDSFRSK
;
A
#
# COMPACT_ATOMS: atom_id res chain seq x y z
N GLN A 1 3.20 11.05 20.53
CA GLN A 1 2.36 9.82 20.59
C GLN A 1 2.22 9.31 19.16
N SER A 2 2.54 8.04 18.88
CA SER A 2 2.46 7.51 17.51
C SER A 2 1.00 7.29 17.08
N SER A 3 0.75 7.22 15.76
CA SER A 3 -0.57 6.87 15.22
C SER A 3 -1.03 5.49 15.70
N MET A 4 -0.09 4.54 15.83
CA MET A 4 -0.35 3.20 16.36
C MET A 4 -0.88 3.27 17.81
N ASP A 5 -0.21 4.01 18.69
CA ASP A 5 -0.62 4.14 20.10
C ASP A 5 -2.03 4.72 20.24
N ARG A 6 -2.39 5.66 19.36
CA ARG A 6 -3.71 6.28 19.35
C ARG A 6 -4.79 5.26 18.94
N LEU A 7 -4.54 4.49 17.89
CA LEU A 7 -5.48 3.46 17.43
C LEU A 7 -5.61 2.32 18.44
N VAL A 8 -4.50 1.84 19.00
CA VAL A 8 -4.49 0.80 20.05
C VAL A 8 -5.31 1.26 21.25
N ARG A 9 -5.09 2.50 21.72
CA ARG A 9 -5.87 3.07 22.82
C ARG A 9 -7.35 3.14 22.48
N LEU A 10 -7.71 3.60 21.29
CA LEU A 10 -9.11 3.71 20.85
C LEU A 10 -9.81 2.33 20.90
N VAL A 11 -9.19 1.30 20.33
CA VAL A 11 -9.76 -0.05 20.28
C VAL A 11 -9.88 -0.65 21.67
N LYS A 12 -8.82 -0.59 22.47
CA LYS A 12 -8.82 -1.21 23.82
C LYS A 12 -9.78 -0.55 24.80
N THR A 13 -10.01 0.76 24.66
CA THR A 13 -10.80 1.55 25.63
C THR A 13 -12.22 1.89 25.19
N LYS A 14 -12.45 2.19 23.90
CA LYS A 14 -13.73 2.72 23.43
C LYS A 14 -14.41 1.85 22.37
N ARG A 15 -13.64 1.13 21.55
CA ARG A 15 -14.15 0.41 20.37
C ARG A 15 -13.60 -1.01 20.28
N ARG A 16 -13.92 -1.84 21.29
CA ARG A 16 -13.51 -3.26 21.32
C ARG A 16 -14.18 -4.09 20.22
N ASP A 17 -15.25 -3.56 19.64
CA ASP A 17 -16.02 -4.09 18.51
C ASP A 17 -15.43 -3.71 17.14
N LEU A 18 -14.38 -2.87 17.09
CA LEU A 18 -13.87 -2.37 15.82
C LEU A 18 -13.25 -3.49 15.00
N ILE A 19 -13.75 -3.64 13.77
CA ILE A 19 -13.18 -4.50 12.72
C ILE A 19 -12.06 -3.72 12.05
N LEU A 20 -10.85 -4.27 12.07
CA LEU A 20 -9.70 -3.75 11.35
C LEU A 20 -9.31 -4.73 10.25
N ILE A 21 -9.00 -4.19 9.07
CA ILE A 21 -8.40 -4.93 7.97
C ILE A 21 -7.08 -4.22 7.64
N THR A 22 -5.97 -4.94 7.65
CA THR A 22 -4.65 -4.40 7.34
C THR A 22 -4.05 -5.17 6.17
N ASP A 23 -3.62 -4.45 5.13
CA ASP A 23 -2.84 -5.01 4.04
C ASP A 23 -1.38 -4.58 4.21
N ASP A 24 -0.56 -5.54 4.64
CA ASP A 24 0.81 -5.30 5.06
C ASP A 24 1.82 -5.73 3.99
N VAL A 25 1.44 -5.73 2.71
CA VAL A 25 2.28 -6.20 1.59
C VAL A 25 3.64 -5.50 1.49
N TYR A 26 3.76 -4.26 1.98
CA TYR A 26 5.01 -3.48 1.97
C TYR A 26 5.81 -3.56 3.27
N SER A 27 5.35 -4.34 4.26
CA SER A 27 5.94 -4.44 5.60
C SER A 27 7.45 -4.70 5.60
N THR A 28 7.92 -5.58 4.71
CA THR A 28 9.35 -5.96 4.65
C THR A 28 10.26 -4.84 4.13
N PHE A 29 9.72 -3.77 3.54
CA PHE A 29 10.49 -2.62 3.07
C PHE A 29 10.75 -1.56 4.16
N VAL A 30 10.10 -1.69 5.33
CA VAL A 30 10.28 -0.77 6.47
C VAL A 30 11.04 -1.50 7.60
N PRO A 31 12.23 -1.01 8.01
CA PRO A 31 12.91 -1.54 9.18
C PRO A 31 12.05 -1.41 10.44
N GLY A 32 12.03 -2.44 11.27
CA GLY A 32 11.24 -2.43 12.51
C GLY A 32 9.72 -2.40 12.32
N PHE A 33 9.21 -2.71 11.12
CA PHE A 33 7.77 -2.76 10.88
C PHE A 33 7.04 -3.64 11.89
N ARG A 34 5.92 -3.13 12.39
CA ARG A 34 5.06 -3.84 13.34
C ARG A 34 3.60 -3.69 12.94
N SER A 35 2.99 -4.82 12.60
CA SER A 35 1.61 -4.90 12.09
C SER A 35 0.57 -4.58 13.15
N LEU A 36 -0.61 -4.12 12.71
CA LEU A 36 -1.82 -4.09 13.53
C LEU A 36 -2.19 -5.48 14.06
N MET A 37 -1.85 -6.55 13.32
CA MET A 37 -2.04 -7.93 13.79
C MET A 37 -1.24 -8.23 15.06
N ALA A 38 -0.10 -7.58 15.27
CA ALA A 38 0.72 -7.77 16.47
C ALA A 38 0.19 -6.97 17.66
N GLU A 39 -0.48 -5.84 17.42
CA GLU A 39 -0.95 -4.91 18.45
C GLU A 39 -2.41 -5.14 18.88
N LEU A 40 -3.24 -5.54 17.91
CA LEU A 40 -4.69 -5.72 18.04
C LEU A 40 -5.12 -7.04 17.35
N PRO A 41 -4.54 -8.20 17.72
CA PRO A 41 -4.73 -9.46 17.02
C PRO A 41 -6.20 -9.89 16.92
N GLU A 42 -6.97 -9.72 17.99
CA GLU A 42 -8.38 -10.13 18.02
C GLU A 42 -9.28 -9.28 17.13
N ASN A 43 -8.87 -8.05 16.83
CA ASN A 43 -9.63 -7.06 16.07
C ASN A 43 -9.19 -6.95 14.61
N THR A 44 -8.14 -7.69 14.18
CA THR A 44 -7.48 -7.44 12.91
C THR A 44 -7.55 -8.65 11.98
N ILE A 45 -8.08 -8.43 10.77
CA ILE A 45 -7.89 -9.30 9.61
C ILE A 45 -6.58 -8.90 8.94
N GLY A 46 -5.60 -9.78 8.99
CA GLY A 46 -4.35 -9.61 8.27
C GLY A 46 -4.49 -10.04 6.82
N VAL A 47 -4.11 -9.18 5.89
CA VAL A 47 -3.94 -9.51 4.48
C VAL A 47 -2.47 -9.34 4.14
N TYR A 48 -1.83 -10.42 3.68
CA TYR A 48 -0.42 -10.39 3.31
C TYR A 48 -0.19 -11.03 1.95
N SER A 49 0.64 -10.40 1.13
CA SER A 49 0.98 -10.86 -0.21
C SER A 49 2.48 -11.00 -0.37
N TYR A 50 2.93 -12.11 -0.95
CA TYR A 50 4.34 -12.36 -1.24
C TYR A 50 4.83 -11.58 -2.48
N SER A 51 3.88 -11.01 -3.24
CA SER A 51 4.10 -10.49 -4.59
C SER A 51 5.20 -9.44 -4.69
N LYS A 52 5.30 -8.54 -3.72
CA LYS A 52 6.17 -7.37 -3.81
C LYS A 52 7.56 -7.66 -3.25
N HIS A 53 7.62 -8.34 -2.11
CA HIS A 53 8.88 -8.67 -1.46
C HIS A 53 9.71 -9.65 -2.30
N PHE A 54 9.08 -10.70 -2.84
CA PHE A 54 9.76 -11.76 -3.60
C PHE A 54 9.71 -11.57 -5.11
N GLY A 55 9.16 -10.46 -5.60
CA GLY A 55 9.00 -10.22 -7.04
C GLY A 55 8.12 -11.26 -7.76
N CYS A 56 7.18 -11.90 -7.05
CA CYS A 56 6.41 -13.05 -7.53
C CYS A 56 4.96 -12.70 -7.88
N THR A 57 4.70 -11.52 -8.45
CA THR A 57 3.33 -11.05 -8.76
C THR A 57 2.52 -12.05 -9.58
N GLY A 58 3.12 -12.74 -10.54
CA GLY A 58 2.49 -13.76 -11.38
C GLY A 58 2.10 -15.05 -10.63
N TRP A 59 2.72 -15.36 -9.50
CA TRP A 59 2.41 -16.56 -8.71
C TRP A 59 1.10 -16.48 -7.94
N ARG A 60 0.57 -15.26 -7.72
CA ARG A 60 -0.70 -15.01 -7.02
C ARG A 60 -0.72 -15.58 -5.58
N LEU A 61 0.35 -15.33 -4.83
CA LEU A 61 0.51 -15.83 -3.46
C LEU A 61 0.09 -14.78 -2.42
N GLY A 62 -0.94 -15.09 -1.65
CA GLY A 62 -1.40 -14.28 -0.54
C GLY A 62 -2.09 -15.13 0.52
N VAL A 63 -2.18 -14.57 1.73
CA VAL A 63 -2.79 -15.20 2.89
C VAL A 63 -3.70 -14.22 3.61
N ILE A 64 -4.77 -14.76 4.20
CA ILE A 64 -5.56 -14.08 5.21
C ILE A 64 -5.18 -14.69 6.56
N ALA A 65 -4.87 -13.85 7.53
CA ALA A 65 -4.53 -14.24 8.89
C ALA A 65 -5.55 -13.67 9.88
N LEU A 66 -6.01 -14.53 10.78
CA LEU A 66 -6.98 -14.20 11.83
C LEU A 66 -6.51 -14.83 13.13
N HIS A 67 -6.65 -14.09 14.24
CA HIS A 67 -6.42 -14.65 15.57
C HIS A 67 -7.51 -15.70 15.91
N GLU A 68 -7.14 -16.76 16.62
CA GLU A 68 -8.05 -17.84 16.99
C GLU A 68 -9.23 -17.34 17.85
N SER A 69 -8.98 -16.33 18.69
CA SER A 69 -9.96 -15.68 19.55
C SER A 69 -10.36 -14.30 19.03
N ASN A 70 -10.76 -14.21 17.77
CA ASN A 70 -11.13 -12.93 17.12
C ASN A 70 -12.54 -12.43 17.49
N ILE A 71 -12.80 -11.15 17.23
CA ILE A 71 -14.11 -10.53 17.47
C ILE A 71 -15.18 -10.99 16.49
N TYR A 72 -14.82 -11.43 15.28
CA TYR A 72 -15.76 -11.74 14.20
C TYR A 72 -16.61 -12.95 14.56
N ASP A 73 -15.99 -14.02 15.09
CA ASP A 73 -16.70 -15.19 15.58
C ASP A 73 -17.68 -14.82 16.71
N ARG A 74 -17.25 -13.95 17.64
CA ARG A 74 -18.11 -13.46 18.73
C ARG A 74 -19.27 -12.59 18.20
N MET A 75 -19.03 -11.77 17.20
CA MET A 75 -20.06 -10.94 16.57
C MET A 75 -21.09 -11.82 15.84
N ILE A 76 -20.63 -12.83 15.10
CA ILE A 76 -21.49 -13.79 14.41
C ILE A 76 -22.36 -14.57 15.41
N ALA A 77 -21.78 -15.05 16.51
CA ALA A 77 -22.53 -15.76 17.55
C ALA A 77 -23.63 -14.90 18.20
N ARG A 78 -23.45 -13.57 18.22
CA ARG A 78 -24.39 -12.59 18.80
C ARG A 78 -25.41 -12.04 17.80
N LEU A 79 -25.35 -12.42 16.53
CA LEU A 79 -26.33 -11.99 15.53
C LEU A 79 -27.77 -12.36 15.96
N PRO A 80 -28.81 -11.61 15.55
CA PRO A 80 -30.20 -11.98 15.80
C PRO A 80 -30.53 -13.41 15.38
N ALA A 81 -31.49 -14.05 16.06
CA ALA A 81 -31.86 -15.44 15.79
C ALA A 81 -32.19 -15.70 14.31
N ARG A 82 -32.89 -14.76 13.66
CA ARG A 82 -33.20 -14.81 12.23
C ARG A 82 -31.95 -14.98 11.37
N ASP A 83 -30.91 -14.18 11.64
CA ASP A 83 -29.67 -14.20 10.84
C ASP A 83 -28.86 -15.46 11.13
N ARG A 84 -28.82 -15.91 12.40
CA ARG A 84 -28.18 -17.18 12.75
C ARG A 84 -28.86 -18.37 12.08
N THR A 85 -30.20 -18.40 12.00
CA THR A 85 -30.94 -19.43 11.26
C THR A 85 -30.64 -19.38 9.76
N ALA A 86 -30.55 -18.18 9.18
CA ALA A 86 -30.19 -18.03 7.78
C ALA A 86 -28.76 -18.54 7.49
N LEU A 87 -27.81 -18.23 8.36
CA LEU A 87 -26.43 -18.73 8.28
C LEU A 87 -26.36 -20.25 8.49
N ALA A 88 -27.13 -20.79 9.43
CA ALA A 88 -27.20 -22.23 9.66
C ALA A 88 -27.68 -22.98 8.41
N ARG A 89 -28.73 -22.48 7.76
CA ARG A 89 -29.21 -23.00 6.48
C ARG A 89 -28.19 -22.82 5.34
N ARG A 90 -27.43 -21.73 5.34
CA ARG A 90 -26.41 -21.48 4.30
C ARG A 90 -25.30 -22.53 4.33
N TYR A 91 -24.78 -22.85 5.52
CA TYR A 91 -23.63 -23.75 5.66
C TYR A 91 -24.01 -25.18 6.04
N SER A 92 -25.30 -25.52 6.10
CA SER A 92 -25.77 -26.88 6.45
C SER A 92 -25.32 -27.96 5.47
N SER A 93 -24.91 -27.60 4.25
CA SER A 93 -24.38 -28.56 3.27
C SER A 93 -22.94 -28.98 3.54
N ILE A 94 -22.21 -28.30 4.44
CA ILE A 94 -20.79 -28.55 4.71
C ILE A 94 -20.47 -28.86 6.18
N SER A 95 -21.43 -28.74 7.09
CA SER A 95 -21.26 -29.06 8.51
C SER A 95 -22.58 -29.46 9.15
N MET A 96 -22.51 -30.39 10.11
CA MET A 96 -23.63 -30.73 11.00
C MET A 96 -23.87 -29.66 12.08
N ASP A 97 -22.83 -28.90 12.41
CA ASP A 97 -22.87 -27.78 13.35
C ASP A 97 -22.46 -26.45 12.67
N PRO A 98 -23.28 -25.89 11.76
CA PRO A 98 -22.97 -24.64 11.06
C PRO A 98 -22.65 -23.43 11.95
N ALA A 99 -23.17 -23.42 13.18
CA ALA A 99 -22.93 -22.35 14.14
C ALA A 99 -21.45 -22.27 14.57
N GLU A 100 -20.76 -23.41 14.61
CA GLU A 100 -19.37 -23.54 15.08
C GLU A 100 -18.34 -23.30 13.96
N ILE A 101 -18.76 -23.13 12.71
CA ILE A 101 -17.85 -22.79 11.61
C ILE A 101 -17.28 -21.39 11.88
N ARG A 102 -15.96 -21.31 12.08
CA ARG A 102 -15.25 -20.05 12.32
C ARG A 102 -15.25 -19.16 11.09
N PHE A 103 -15.06 -17.87 11.30
CA PHE A 103 -15.10 -16.86 10.26
C PHE A 103 -14.04 -17.11 9.16
N ILE A 104 -12.82 -17.55 9.53
CA ILE A 104 -11.78 -17.90 8.55
C ILE A 104 -12.22 -19.07 7.64
N ASP A 105 -12.92 -20.05 8.19
CA ASP A 105 -13.39 -21.23 7.45
C ASP A 105 -14.60 -20.87 6.57
N ARG A 106 -15.44 -19.93 7.02
CA ARG A 106 -16.51 -19.34 6.18
C ARG A 106 -15.95 -18.63 4.96
N MET A 107 -14.83 -17.91 5.08
CA MET A 107 -14.18 -17.28 3.92
C MET A 107 -13.78 -18.32 2.86
N VAL A 108 -13.27 -19.48 3.27
CA VAL A 108 -12.92 -20.58 2.34
C VAL A 108 -14.18 -21.09 1.66
N ALA A 109 -15.23 -21.40 2.41
CA ALA A 109 -16.50 -21.87 1.87
C ALA A 109 -17.12 -20.86 0.89
N ASP A 110 -17.21 -19.59 1.31
CA ASP A 110 -17.82 -18.51 0.54
C ASP A 110 -17.03 -18.19 -0.74
N SER A 111 -15.70 -18.40 -0.75
CA SER A 111 -14.86 -18.22 -1.94
C SER A 111 -15.24 -19.12 -3.13
N ARG A 112 -16.01 -20.19 -2.87
CA ARG A 112 -16.51 -21.15 -3.86
C ARG A 112 -17.99 -21.45 -3.66
N GLN A 113 -18.78 -20.44 -3.26
CA GLN A 113 -20.25 -20.53 -3.15
C GLN A 113 -20.75 -21.65 -2.23
N VAL A 114 -19.99 -21.97 -1.17
CA VAL A 114 -20.27 -22.97 -0.12
C VAL A 114 -20.27 -24.42 -0.60
N ALA A 115 -21.08 -24.78 -1.60
CA ALA A 115 -21.23 -26.17 -2.06
C ALA A 115 -19.92 -26.78 -2.56
N LEU A 116 -19.02 -25.96 -3.13
CA LEU A 116 -17.72 -26.39 -3.65
C LEU A 116 -16.58 -26.23 -2.63
N ASN A 117 -16.90 -26.13 -1.33
CA ASN A 117 -15.91 -25.96 -0.26
C ASN A 117 -14.83 -27.06 -0.27
N HIS A 118 -15.20 -28.31 -0.52
CA HIS A 118 -14.29 -29.46 -0.50
C HIS A 118 -13.24 -29.45 -1.63
N THR A 119 -13.42 -28.59 -2.64
CA THR A 119 -12.47 -28.32 -3.73
C THR A 119 -12.00 -26.87 -3.74
N ALA A 120 -12.19 -26.14 -2.64
CA ALA A 120 -11.73 -24.76 -2.50
C ALA A 120 -10.24 -24.70 -2.12
N GLY A 121 -9.72 -23.49 -1.96
CA GLY A 121 -8.34 -23.24 -1.58
C GLY A 121 -7.40 -22.93 -2.74
N LEU A 122 -6.17 -22.54 -2.37
CA LEU A 122 -5.09 -22.24 -3.29
C LEU A 122 -4.49 -23.55 -3.85
N SER A 123 -3.99 -23.55 -5.08
CA SER A 123 -3.43 -24.79 -5.65
C SER A 123 -2.22 -25.30 -4.84
N PRO A 124 -2.02 -26.62 -4.72
CA PRO A 124 -0.87 -27.16 -3.98
C PRO A 124 0.50 -26.63 -4.47
N PRO A 125 0.79 -26.48 -5.78
CA PRO A 125 2.06 -25.91 -6.22
C PRO A 125 2.28 -24.46 -5.74
N GLN A 126 1.22 -23.64 -5.70
CA GLN A 126 1.31 -22.29 -5.15
C GLN A 126 1.56 -22.30 -3.63
N GLN A 127 0.93 -23.21 -2.89
CA GLN A 127 1.18 -23.37 -1.45
C GLN A 127 2.62 -23.84 -1.16
N VAL A 128 3.14 -24.77 -1.96
CA VAL A 128 4.54 -25.22 -1.87
C VAL A 128 5.50 -24.06 -2.15
N GLN A 129 5.28 -23.29 -3.22
CA GLN A 129 6.12 -22.13 -3.52
C GLN A 129 6.05 -21.06 -2.43
N MET A 130 4.86 -20.83 -1.86
CA MET A 130 4.68 -19.93 -0.72
C MET A 130 5.53 -20.40 0.47
N ALA A 131 5.46 -21.68 0.83
CA ALA A 131 6.25 -22.26 1.91
C ALA A 131 7.76 -22.15 1.65
N LEU A 132 8.22 -22.37 0.41
CA LEU A 132 9.62 -22.20 0.02
C LEU A 132 10.09 -20.75 0.20
N PHE A 133 9.28 -19.75 -0.18
CA PHE A 133 9.60 -18.35 0.07
C PHE A 133 9.64 -18.02 1.57
N SER A 134 8.71 -18.56 2.37
CA SER A 134 8.72 -18.38 3.82
C SER A 134 9.98 -18.99 4.44
N LEU A 135 10.32 -20.23 4.06
CA LEU A 135 11.52 -20.92 4.53
C LEU A 135 12.78 -20.15 4.14
N PHE A 136 12.89 -19.71 2.88
CA PHE A 136 13.99 -18.89 2.42
C PHE A 136 14.22 -17.67 3.32
N ALA A 137 13.15 -16.91 3.61
CA ALA A 137 13.24 -15.75 4.50
C ALA A 137 13.56 -16.10 5.97
N LEU A 138 13.03 -17.22 6.49
CA LEU A 138 13.32 -17.68 7.86
C LEU A 138 14.76 -18.21 8.01
N THR A 139 15.33 -18.81 6.96
CA THR A 139 16.70 -19.35 6.98
C THR A 139 17.77 -18.29 6.72
N ASP A 140 17.42 -17.14 6.12
CA ASP A 140 18.32 -16.00 5.94
C ASP A 140 18.46 -15.18 7.24
N SER A 141 19.18 -15.74 8.21
CA SER A 141 19.38 -15.13 9.54
C SER A 141 20.05 -13.75 9.48
N ALA A 142 20.84 -13.48 8.45
CA ALA A 142 21.47 -12.19 8.21
C ALA A 142 20.52 -11.15 7.57
N ASN A 143 19.29 -11.54 7.20
CA ASN A 143 18.35 -10.70 6.45
C ASN A 143 18.96 -10.11 5.17
N SER A 144 19.84 -10.87 4.50
CA SER A 144 20.59 -10.45 3.32
C SER A 144 19.66 -10.04 2.19
N TYR A 145 18.65 -10.87 1.87
CA TYR A 145 17.69 -10.59 0.82
C TYR A 145 16.87 -9.35 1.12
N LYS A 146 16.32 -9.26 2.34
CA LYS A 146 15.52 -8.12 2.80
C LYS A 146 16.31 -6.82 2.74
N THR A 147 17.55 -6.83 3.24
CA THR A 147 18.43 -5.67 3.23
C THR A 147 18.75 -5.23 1.80
N LEU A 148 19.03 -6.18 0.90
CA LEU A 148 19.27 -5.88 -0.50
C LEU A 148 18.03 -5.29 -1.19
N SER A 149 16.83 -5.85 -0.97
CA SER A 149 15.59 -5.31 -1.52
C SER A 149 15.33 -3.87 -1.05
N GLN A 150 15.56 -3.57 0.23
CA GLN A 150 15.44 -2.22 0.78
C GLN A 150 16.49 -1.28 0.17
N LEU A 151 17.72 -1.74 0.02
CA LEU A 151 18.81 -0.93 -0.55
C LEU A 151 18.52 -0.54 -2.00
N ILE A 152 17.99 -1.46 -2.81
CA ILE A 152 17.63 -1.19 -4.22
C ILE A 152 16.64 -0.03 -4.32
N VAL A 153 15.54 -0.09 -3.57
CA VAL A 153 14.51 0.96 -3.65
C VAL A 153 15.00 2.29 -3.07
N ARG A 154 15.90 2.26 -2.07
CA ARG A 154 16.53 3.47 -1.51
C ARG A 154 17.52 4.13 -2.48
N ARG A 155 18.32 3.34 -3.19
CA ARG A 155 19.23 3.87 -4.22
C ARG A 155 18.47 4.51 -5.37
N ARG A 156 17.40 3.84 -5.83
CA ARG A 156 16.49 4.37 -6.85
C ARG A 156 15.81 5.67 -6.41
N PHE A 157 15.37 5.75 -5.16
CA PHE A 157 14.87 6.99 -4.57
C PHE A 157 15.93 8.10 -4.60
N ALA A 158 17.16 7.82 -4.15
CA ALA A 158 18.24 8.80 -4.16
C ALA A 158 18.59 9.26 -5.58
N ALA A 159 18.60 8.34 -6.55
CA ALA A 159 18.82 8.63 -7.97
C ALA A 159 17.72 9.53 -8.55
N LEU A 160 16.44 9.26 -8.21
CA LEU A 160 15.32 10.14 -8.57
C LEU A 160 15.48 11.55 -7.98
N MET A 161 15.83 11.64 -6.69
CA MET A 161 16.02 12.92 -6.01
C MET A 161 17.21 13.70 -6.58
N ALA A 162 18.29 13.01 -6.98
CA ALA A 162 19.44 13.63 -7.63
C ALA A 162 19.07 14.27 -8.98
N GLY A 163 18.26 13.59 -9.81
CA GLY A 163 17.75 14.16 -11.07
C GLY A 163 16.82 15.37 -10.87
N LEU A 164 16.07 15.39 -9.77
CA LEU A 164 15.27 16.54 -9.36
C LEU A 164 16.09 17.67 -8.73
N GLU A 165 17.38 17.44 -8.43
CA GLU A 165 18.24 18.32 -7.64
C GLU A 165 17.64 18.66 -6.26
N LEU A 166 16.92 17.70 -5.67
CA LEU A 166 16.31 17.84 -4.35
C LEU A 166 17.06 17.00 -3.31
N SER A 167 17.15 17.54 -2.09
CA SER A 167 17.62 16.81 -0.91
C SER A 167 16.49 16.74 0.11
N LEU A 168 16.23 15.54 0.61
CA LEU A 168 15.20 15.29 1.62
C LEU A 168 15.85 14.70 2.88
N PRO A 169 15.33 15.04 4.08
CA PRO A 169 15.81 14.45 5.31
C PRO A 169 15.61 12.92 5.31
N SER A 170 16.43 12.23 6.09
CA SER A 170 16.23 10.81 6.35
C SER A 170 14.89 10.59 7.06
N ASP A 171 14.20 9.54 6.67
CA ASP A 171 12.94 9.12 7.28
C ASP A 171 13.02 7.61 7.50
N GLU A 172 13.07 7.22 8.78
CA GLU A 172 13.20 5.83 9.20
C GLU A 172 11.94 5.00 8.86
N HIS A 173 10.80 5.65 8.65
CA HIS A 173 9.53 5.01 8.31
C HIS A 173 9.32 4.90 6.79
N ARG A 174 10.23 5.43 5.96
CA ARG A 174 10.10 5.42 4.51
C ARG A 174 10.34 4.03 3.93
N ALA A 175 9.26 3.38 3.46
CA ALA A 175 9.35 2.14 2.70
C ALA A 175 10.09 2.29 1.37
N SER A 176 10.05 3.50 0.77
CA SER A 176 10.64 3.81 -0.53
C SER A 176 10.14 2.93 -1.69
N TYR A 177 9.04 2.18 -1.54
CA TYR A 177 8.48 1.43 -2.66
C TYR A 177 7.87 2.36 -3.72
N TYR A 178 7.28 3.46 -3.26
CA TYR A 178 6.86 4.59 -4.09
C TYR A 178 7.42 5.87 -3.51
N ALA A 179 7.68 6.84 -4.38
CA ALA A 179 7.88 8.24 -4.03
C ALA A 179 6.63 9.04 -4.40
N GLU A 180 6.18 9.91 -3.52
CA GLU A 180 5.12 10.87 -3.78
C GLU A 180 5.72 12.27 -3.75
N LEU A 181 5.54 13.01 -4.85
CA LEU A 181 6.17 14.31 -5.07
C LEU A 181 5.08 15.34 -5.35
N ASP A 182 4.88 16.25 -4.41
CA ASP A 182 3.85 17.29 -4.48
C ASP A 182 4.38 18.56 -5.14
N LEU A 183 3.82 18.89 -6.31
CA LEU A 183 4.19 20.10 -7.07
C LEU A 183 3.92 21.37 -6.27
N MET A 184 2.88 21.40 -5.43
CA MET A 184 2.51 22.59 -4.66
C MET A 184 3.47 22.85 -3.51
N VAL A 185 3.94 21.79 -2.85
CA VAL A 185 4.99 21.90 -1.82
C VAL A 185 6.29 22.39 -2.44
N TRP A 186 6.64 21.89 -3.63
CA TRP A 186 7.81 22.36 -4.37
C TRP A 186 7.67 23.84 -4.78
N ALA A 187 6.53 24.20 -5.37
CA ALA A 187 6.21 25.55 -5.84
C ALA A 187 6.26 26.56 -4.69
N GLU A 188 5.63 26.26 -3.56
CA GLU A 188 5.63 27.13 -2.39
C GLU A 188 7.04 27.33 -1.82
N LYS A 189 7.82 26.26 -1.71
CA LYS A 189 9.18 26.32 -1.15
C LYS A 189 10.18 27.08 -2.01
N LEU A 190 10.07 27.01 -3.34
CA LEU A 190 11.06 27.60 -4.24
C LEU A 190 10.63 28.95 -4.84
N HIS A 191 9.33 29.19 -5.01
CA HIS A 191 8.81 30.37 -5.72
C HIS A 191 7.75 31.16 -4.93
N GLY A 192 7.32 30.65 -3.77
CA GLY A 192 6.42 31.35 -2.86
C GLY A 192 4.93 31.29 -3.24
N PRO A 193 4.06 31.93 -2.42
CA PRO A 193 2.61 31.78 -2.51
C PRO A 193 1.99 32.36 -3.78
N ASP A 194 2.60 33.37 -4.39
CA ASP A 194 2.08 33.98 -5.63
C ASP A 194 2.16 33.01 -6.81
N PHE A 195 3.23 32.22 -6.90
CA PHE A 195 3.35 31.18 -7.91
C PHE A 195 2.35 30.04 -7.67
N VAL A 196 2.13 29.65 -6.42
CA VAL A 196 1.10 28.66 -6.05
C VAL A 196 -0.30 29.14 -6.47
N ALA A 197 -0.60 30.42 -6.25
CA ALA A 197 -1.88 31.02 -6.67
C ALA A 197 -2.01 31.05 -8.20
N PHE A 198 -0.91 31.34 -8.92
CA PHE A 198 -0.86 31.25 -10.37
C PHE A 198 -1.13 29.82 -10.86
N LEU A 199 -0.49 28.79 -10.28
CA LEU A 199 -0.72 27.39 -10.65
C LEU A 199 -2.20 27.01 -10.52
N ARG A 200 -2.80 27.28 -9.36
CA ARG A 200 -4.22 26.96 -9.10
C ARG A 200 -5.20 27.67 -10.02
N LYS A 201 -4.86 28.88 -10.46
CA LYS A 201 -5.73 29.68 -11.31
C LYS A 201 -5.72 29.20 -12.77
N ASN A 202 -4.58 28.69 -13.23
CA ASN A 202 -4.34 28.48 -14.66
C ASN A 202 -4.22 27.01 -15.08
N TYR A 203 -4.00 26.08 -14.16
CA TYR A 203 -3.83 24.66 -14.48
C TYR A 203 -4.65 23.75 -13.57
N GLU A 204 -4.89 22.54 -14.08
CA GLU A 204 -5.49 21.44 -13.35
C GLU A 204 -4.41 20.60 -12.66
N CYS A 205 -4.76 19.95 -11.55
CA CYS A 205 -3.82 19.16 -10.76
C CYS A 205 -3.24 17.95 -11.52
N THR A 206 -3.90 17.50 -12.59
CA THR A 206 -3.43 16.45 -13.49
C THR A 206 -2.52 16.95 -14.60
N ASP A 207 -2.41 18.26 -14.83
CA ASP A 207 -1.69 18.82 -15.99
C ASP A 207 -0.21 18.42 -16.02
N ILE A 208 0.45 18.37 -14.85
CA ILE A 208 1.85 17.94 -14.75
C ILE A 208 2.09 16.54 -15.31
N LEU A 209 1.11 15.63 -15.22
CA LEU A 209 1.21 14.27 -15.75
C LEU A 209 1.17 14.27 -17.29
N PHE A 210 0.29 15.08 -17.88
CA PHE A 210 0.18 15.22 -19.33
C PHE A 210 1.41 15.92 -19.91
N ARG A 211 1.87 16.99 -19.24
CA ARG A 211 3.07 17.73 -19.61
C ARG A 211 4.30 16.82 -19.60
N LEU A 212 4.50 16.08 -18.51
CA LEU A 212 5.59 15.12 -18.41
C LEU A 212 5.53 14.06 -19.53
N ALA A 213 4.35 13.47 -19.75
CA ALA A 213 4.16 12.44 -20.78
C ALA A 213 4.42 12.97 -22.19
N ALA A 214 3.96 14.19 -22.50
CA ALA A 214 4.18 14.82 -23.80
C ALA A 214 5.65 15.15 -24.07
N GLN A 215 6.39 15.59 -23.03
CA GLN A 215 7.79 16.01 -23.17
C GLN A 215 8.77 14.84 -23.19
N SER A 216 8.47 13.75 -22.46
CA SER A 216 9.44 12.69 -22.19
C SER A 216 8.99 11.27 -22.55
N GLY A 217 7.70 11.07 -22.82
CA GLY A 217 7.10 9.74 -22.95
C GLY A 217 6.96 8.98 -21.61
N VAL A 218 7.34 9.59 -20.48
CA VAL A 218 7.22 8.99 -19.15
C VAL A 218 5.81 9.21 -18.60
N VAL A 219 5.14 8.13 -18.21
CA VAL A 219 3.83 8.18 -17.56
C VAL A 219 3.99 7.86 -16.07
N LEU A 220 3.52 8.77 -15.22
CA LEU A 220 3.47 8.60 -13.78
C LEU A 220 2.02 8.52 -13.30
N MET A 221 1.84 8.10 -12.05
CA MET A 221 0.52 8.01 -11.44
C MET A 221 0.16 9.34 -10.76
N HIS A 222 -1.14 9.68 -10.78
CA HIS A 222 -1.70 10.77 -9.99
C HIS A 222 -1.72 10.41 -8.52
N GLY A 223 -1.06 11.17 -7.65
CA GLY A 223 -1.01 10.86 -6.22
C GLY A 223 -2.35 11.01 -5.50
N GLY A 224 -3.20 11.95 -5.93
CA GLY A 224 -4.56 12.11 -5.41
C GLY A 224 -5.41 10.85 -5.51
N GLY A 225 -5.28 10.10 -6.62
CA GLY A 225 -5.94 8.81 -6.80
C GLY A 225 -5.51 7.71 -5.81
N PHE A 226 -4.45 7.93 -5.03
CA PHE A 226 -3.92 7.00 -4.05
C PHE A 226 -3.91 7.55 -2.61
N GLY A 227 -4.69 8.61 -2.34
CA GLY A 227 -4.78 9.24 -1.02
C GLY A 227 -3.64 10.21 -0.70
N GLY A 228 -2.79 10.54 -1.68
CA GLY A 228 -1.82 11.63 -1.62
C GLY A 228 -2.44 13.01 -1.96
N PRO A 229 -1.65 14.09 -1.94
CA PRO A 229 -2.11 15.41 -2.37
C PRO A 229 -2.56 15.44 -3.83
N GLU A 230 -3.56 16.25 -4.16
CA GLU A 230 -4.12 16.31 -5.53
C GLU A 230 -3.09 16.74 -6.59
N TRP A 231 -2.13 17.57 -6.23
CA TRP A 231 -1.10 18.08 -7.16
C TRP A 231 0.19 17.24 -7.12
N SER A 232 0.11 16.02 -6.60
CA SER A 232 1.26 15.14 -6.48
C SER A 232 1.32 14.09 -7.59
N VAL A 233 2.54 13.73 -7.95
CA VAL A 233 2.85 12.59 -8.81
C VAL A 233 3.43 11.45 -7.97
N ARG A 234 3.11 10.22 -8.35
CA ARG A 234 3.58 9.01 -7.67
C ARG A 234 4.46 8.18 -8.59
N VAL A 235 5.70 7.97 -8.16
CA VAL A 235 6.74 7.22 -8.88
C VAL A 235 6.92 5.87 -8.20
N SER A 236 6.80 4.77 -8.95
CA SER A 236 7.20 3.45 -8.47
C SER A 236 8.72 3.32 -8.50
N LEU A 237 9.33 2.85 -7.42
CA LEU A 237 10.77 2.61 -7.33
C LEU A 237 11.13 1.13 -7.49
N ALA A 238 10.14 0.27 -7.76
CA ALA A 238 10.31 -1.17 -7.84
C ALA A 238 10.37 -1.71 -9.28
N ASN A 239 9.93 -0.94 -10.28
CA ASN A 239 9.61 -1.44 -11.63
C ASN A 239 10.64 -1.11 -12.71
N LEU A 240 11.48 -0.09 -12.53
CA LEU A 240 12.49 0.33 -13.52
C LEU A 240 13.93 0.10 -13.03
N PRO A 241 14.91 -0.04 -13.93
CA PRO A 241 16.33 -0.04 -13.60
C PRO A 241 16.78 1.24 -12.88
N GLU A 242 17.88 1.17 -12.11
CA GLU A 242 18.32 2.27 -11.25
C GLU A 242 18.75 3.50 -12.05
N GLU A 243 19.42 3.28 -13.17
CA GLU A 243 19.92 4.27 -14.12
C GLU A 243 18.81 5.09 -14.80
N THR A 244 17.55 4.65 -14.72
CA THR A 244 16.41 5.37 -15.32
C THR A 244 15.92 6.52 -14.44
N TYR A 245 16.06 6.41 -13.11
CA TYR A 245 15.46 7.37 -12.18
C TYR A 245 16.05 8.78 -12.21
N PRO A 246 17.36 9.00 -12.44
CA PRO A 246 17.90 10.35 -12.64
C PRO A 246 17.19 11.06 -13.80
N LYS A 247 17.01 10.36 -14.93
CA LYS A 247 16.34 10.92 -16.10
C LYS A 247 14.87 11.25 -15.84
N ILE A 248 14.15 10.39 -15.10
CA ILE A 248 12.77 10.70 -14.66
C ILE A 248 12.74 11.95 -13.80
N GLY A 249 13.72 12.11 -12.89
CA GLY A 249 13.84 13.31 -12.07
C GLY A 249 14.09 14.57 -12.89
N GLU A 250 15.01 14.50 -13.86
CA GLU A 250 15.28 15.60 -14.80
C GLU A 250 14.03 16.01 -15.58
N TYR A 251 13.31 15.05 -16.16
CA TYR A 251 12.08 15.34 -16.92
C TYR A 251 10.98 15.95 -16.05
N LEU A 252 10.84 15.48 -14.80
CA LEU A 252 9.91 16.10 -13.85
C LEU A 252 10.30 17.52 -13.50
N LYS A 253 11.60 17.78 -13.30
CA LYS A 253 12.14 19.12 -13.05
C LYS A 253 11.87 20.04 -14.23
N GLU A 254 12.15 19.60 -15.45
CA GLU A 254 11.88 20.34 -16.69
C GLU A 254 10.39 20.64 -16.85
N ALA A 255 9.52 19.65 -16.63
CA ALA A 255 8.07 19.84 -16.70
C ALA A 255 7.58 20.86 -15.66
N ALA A 256 8.11 20.83 -14.44
CA ALA A 256 7.78 21.78 -13.39
C ALA A 256 8.32 23.20 -13.68
N GLN A 257 9.55 23.29 -14.22
CA GLN A 257 10.20 24.56 -14.57
C GLN A 257 9.43 25.29 -15.69
N ALA A 258 8.82 24.57 -16.62
CA ALA A 258 8.01 25.20 -17.67
C ALA A 258 6.84 26.04 -17.10
N TYR A 259 6.26 25.65 -15.95
CA TYR A 259 5.25 26.48 -15.29
C TYR A 259 5.81 27.79 -14.73
N VAL A 260 7.06 27.75 -14.23
CA VAL A 260 7.75 28.93 -13.72
C VAL A 260 8.03 29.91 -14.85
N ASP A 261 8.44 29.41 -16.01
CA ASP A 261 8.70 30.22 -17.20
C ASP A 261 7.39 30.88 -17.69
N GLU A 262 6.31 30.11 -17.78
CA GLU A 262 4.96 30.60 -18.12
C GLU A 262 4.45 31.65 -17.11
N TRP A 263 4.75 31.47 -15.81
CA TRP A 263 4.45 32.46 -14.78
C TRP A 263 5.22 33.76 -14.99
N HIS A 264 6.52 33.68 -15.28
CA HIS A 264 7.34 34.87 -15.54
C HIS A 264 6.90 35.62 -16.81
N ASP A 265 6.55 34.91 -17.87
CA ASP A 265 6.06 35.51 -19.11
C ASP A 265 4.66 36.15 -18.95
N SER A 266 3.87 35.70 -17.97
CA SER A 266 2.60 36.34 -17.60
C SER A 266 2.76 37.77 -17.05
N PHE A 267 3.96 38.13 -16.58
CA PHE A 267 4.28 39.50 -16.18
C PHE A 267 4.72 40.39 -17.34
N ARG A 268 5.27 39.80 -18.41
CA ARG A 268 5.74 40.53 -19.60
C ARG A 268 4.62 40.83 -20.60
N SER A 269 3.54 40.07 -20.53
CA SER A 269 2.35 40.21 -21.38
C SER A 269 1.28 41.15 -20.78
N LYS A 270 1.57 41.77 -19.63
CA LYS A 270 0.80 42.86 -19.01
C LYS A 270 1.49 44.20 -19.21
#